data_AF-A0A651FIK7-F1
#
_entry.id   AF-A0A651FIK7-F1
#
_cell.length_a   1.000
_cell.length_b   1.000
_cell.length_c   1.000
_cell.angle_alpha   90.00
_cell.angle_beta   90.00
_cell.angle_gamma   90.00
#
_symmetry.space_group_name_H-M   'P 1'
#
loop_
_entity.id
_entity.type
_entity.pdbx_description
1 polymer ?
#
loop_
_entity_poly.entity_id
_entity_poly.type
_entity_poly.pdbx_seq_one_letter_code
_entity_poly.pdbx_strand_id
1 'polypeptide(L)'
;MNNRILQHRRPKPANILLAALICILMTVPAGCTPTTVALTGGTTLGVAAAREGGLKVAGNDAAIRLQIHDLWFKHDFDMYRKLSMTVREGRVLITGTVPDPDMRVDAVRLAWLADGVREVINEVNVDDGRGFRGYVGDSMTTANIRTRMTFSPDIQSINYTVDTVGGVVYLMGVAQDEQELERAIEVARNARGVENVVSYVRLRGEQPPALMAQPDKPREFTSPARAEIEETQIH
;
A
#
# COMPACT_ATOMS: atom_id res chain seq x y z
N MET A 1 74.04 -22.53 -21.02
CA MET A 1 72.63 -22.44 -21.47
C MET A 1 72.00 -21.24 -20.78
N ASN A 2 71.49 -20.29 -21.59
CA ASN A 2 70.84 -19.06 -21.13
C ASN A 2 69.61 -19.36 -20.28
N ASN A 3 69.36 -18.54 -19.25
CA ASN A 3 67.99 -18.15 -18.98
C ASN A 3 67.90 -16.74 -18.37
N ARG A 4 67.19 -15.87 -19.07
CA ARG A 4 66.95 -14.46 -18.74
C ARG A 4 65.46 -14.35 -18.44
N ILE A 5 65.04 -14.15 -17.18
CA ILE A 5 63.63 -13.88 -16.87
C ILE A 5 63.52 -12.74 -15.85
N LEU A 6 63.13 -11.58 -16.42
CA LEU A 6 62.17 -10.56 -15.96
C LEU A 6 62.29 -10.01 -14.52
N GLN A 7 62.71 -8.75 -14.47
CA GLN A 7 62.70 -7.87 -13.30
C GLN A 7 61.25 -7.47 -12.94
N HIS A 8 60.82 -7.78 -11.71
CA HIS A 8 59.63 -7.17 -11.12
C HIS A 8 59.90 -5.69 -10.79
N ARG A 9 59.31 -4.77 -11.55
CA ARG A 9 59.28 -3.35 -11.18
C ARG A 9 58.49 -3.18 -9.89
N ARG A 10 59.16 -2.78 -8.81
CA ARG A 10 58.49 -2.34 -7.57
C ARG A 10 57.79 -1.00 -7.82
N PRO A 11 56.53 -0.82 -7.41
CA PRO A 11 55.85 0.47 -7.51
C PRO A 11 56.52 1.48 -6.56
N LYS A 12 56.64 2.74 -7.02
CA LYS A 12 57.26 3.83 -6.25
C LYS A 12 56.36 4.24 -5.07
N PRO A 13 56.92 4.58 -3.91
CA PRO A 13 56.18 4.80 -2.65
C PRO A 13 55.23 6.02 -2.66
N ALA A 14 55.32 6.89 -3.67
CA ALA A 14 54.50 8.10 -3.76
C ALA A 14 53.00 7.85 -4.06
N ASN A 15 52.64 6.70 -4.65
CA ASN A 15 51.24 6.41 -5.02
C ASN A 15 50.46 5.68 -3.91
N ILE A 16 51.11 5.30 -2.80
CA ILE A 16 50.43 4.59 -1.69
C ILE A 16 49.76 5.59 -0.74
N LEU A 17 50.27 6.82 -0.65
CA LEU A 17 49.70 7.87 0.20
C LEU A 17 48.42 8.50 -0.35
N LEU A 18 48.20 8.48 -1.67
CA LEU A 18 46.97 9.03 -2.29
C LEU A 18 45.79 8.04 -2.28
N ALA A 19 46.06 6.74 -2.19
CA ALA A 19 45.04 5.70 -2.08
C ALA A 19 44.47 5.57 -0.64
N ALA A 20 45.17 6.09 0.37
CA ALA A 20 44.72 6.04 1.77
C ALA A 20 43.73 7.17 2.14
N LEU A 21 43.63 8.24 1.35
CA LEU A 21 42.73 9.38 1.62
C LEU A 21 41.34 9.22 0.96
N ILE A 22 41.16 8.25 0.06
CA ILE A 22 39.88 7.99 -0.64
C ILE A 22 39.04 6.88 0.04
N CYS A 23 39.57 6.20 1.06
CA CYS A 23 38.84 5.15 1.80
C CYS A 23 38.11 5.63 3.08
N ILE A 24 38.04 6.95 3.35
CA ILE A 24 37.36 7.50 4.55
C ILE A 24 36.02 8.20 4.20
N LEU A 25 35.34 7.79 3.11
CA LEU A 25 33.99 8.31 2.79
C LEU A 25 32.93 7.22 2.53
N MET A 26 33.19 5.96 2.89
CA MET A 26 32.23 4.85 2.71
C MET A 26 32.18 3.95 3.94
N THR A 27 32.03 4.52 5.13
CA THR A 27 31.40 3.81 6.24
C THR A 27 30.08 4.48 6.55
N VAL A 28 29.06 4.13 5.77
CA VAL A 28 27.68 4.26 6.21
C VAL A 28 27.47 3.05 7.12
N PRO A 29 27.47 3.18 8.46
CA PRO A 29 26.95 2.10 9.27
C PRO A 29 25.48 1.94 8.86
N ALA A 30 25.15 0.79 8.28
CA ALA A 30 23.77 0.31 8.19
C ALA A 30 23.30 -0.02 9.61
N GLY A 31 23.11 1.02 10.41
CA GLY A 31 22.65 0.96 11.78
C GLY A 31 21.21 1.43 11.84
N CYS A 32 20.28 0.49 12.01
CA CYS A 32 18.95 0.77 12.54
C CYS A 32 19.11 1.22 14.00
N THR A 33 19.47 2.48 14.19
CA THR A 33 19.39 3.14 15.49
C THR A 33 18.33 4.23 15.38
N PRO A 34 17.44 4.38 16.38
CA PRO A 34 16.29 5.28 16.29
C PRO A 34 16.64 6.78 16.18
N THR A 35 17.92 7.14 16.27
CA THR A 35 18.41 8.52 16.21
C THR A 35 18.71 9.03 14.80
N THR A 36 18.96 8.16 13.81
CA THR A 36 19.18 8.60 12.41
C THR A 36 17.89 8.99 11.68
N VAL A 37 16.72 8.64 12.21
CA VAL A 37 15.41 9.07 11.69
C VAL A 37 15.26 10.60 11.70
N ALA A 38 16.01 11.34 12.51
CA ALA A 38 15.87 12.80 12.59
C ALA A 38 16.60 13.57 11.48
N LEU A 39 17.66 13.03 10.85
CA LEU A 39 18.45 13.76 9.85
C LEU A 39 18.51 13.09 8.47
N THR A 40 18.15 11.80 8.36
CA THR A 40 17.91 11.12 7.07
C THR A 40 16.48 10.57 6.93
N GLY A 41 15.60 10.78 7.93
CA GLY A 41 14.20 10.37 7.91
C GLY A 41 13.26 11.40 7.28
N GLY A 42 13.61 11.86 6.08
CA GLY A 42 12.79 12.82 5.32
C GLY A 42 11.55 12.24 4.65
N THR A 43 11.31 10.92 4.68
CA THR A 43 10.27 10.32 3.82
C THR A 43 9.06 9.75 4.54
N THR A 44 9.15 9.30 5.79
CA THR A 44 7.99 8.68 6.45
C THR A 44 7.20 9.65 7.33
N LEU A 45 7.86 10.51 8.11
CA LEU A 45 7.18 11.48 8.99
C LEU A 45 6.65 12.70 8.22
N GLY A 46 7.42 13.23 7.26
CA GLY A 46 7.02 14.41 6.47
C GLY A 46 5.84 14.14 5.53
N VAL A 47 5.80 12.96 4.90
CA VAL A 47 4.73 12.58 3.95
C VAL A 47 3.38 12.43 4.66
N ALA A 48 3.34 11.99 5.92
CA ALA A 48 2.09 11.88 6.66
C ALA A 48 1.50 13.26 7.03
N ALA A 49 2.35 14.24 7.33
CA ALA A 49 1.92 15.61 7.64
C ALA A 49 1.47 16.39 6.40
N ALA A 50 2.02 16.08 5.22
CA ALA A 50 1.68 16.73 3.95
C ALA A 50 0.38 16.17 3.30
N ARG A 51 -0.19 15.09 3.84
CA ARG A 51 -1.45 14.51 3.36
C ARG A 51 -2.66 15.22 3.94
N GLU A 52 -3.73 15.26 3.16
CA GLU A 52 -5.04 15.70 3.64
C GLU A 52 -5.50 14.87 4.87
N GLY A 53 -6.00 15.56 5.91
CA GLY A 53 -6.35 14.96 7.20
C GLY A 53 -5.20 14.78 8.22
N GLY A 54 -3.94 14.88 7.77
CA GLY A 54 -2.75 14.88 8.64
C GLY A 54 -2.48 13.57 9.41
N LEU A 55 -1.61 13.66 10.42
CA LEU A 55 -1.05 12.49 11.12
C LEU A 55 -2.11 11.63 11.85
N LYS A 56 -3.15 12.24 12.43
CA LYS A 56 -4.19 11.50 13.17
C LYS A 56 -5.00 10.61 12.23
N VAL A 57 -5.44 11.16 11.09
CA VAL A 57 -6.17 10.39 10.08
C VAL A 57 -5.27 9.30 9.49
N ALA A 58 -4.02 9.64 9.16
CA ALA A 58 -3.06 8.66 8.66
C ALA A 58 -2.79 7.50 9.65
N GLY A 59 -2.72 7.80 10.95
CA GLY A 59 -2.58 6.80 12.01
C GLY A 59 -3.82 5.89 12.12
N ASN A 60 -5.03 6.47 12.08
CA ASN A 60 -6.28 5.72 12.09
C ASN A 60 -6.40 4.80 10.86
N ASP A 61 -6.09 5.31 9.66
CA ASP A 61 -6.12 4.53 8.43
C ASP A 61 -5.10 3.38 8.46
N ALA A 62 -3.93 3.59 9.06
CA ALA A 62 -2.95 2.53 9.26
C ALA A 62 -3.47 1.45 10.23
N ALA A 63 -4.13 1.85 11.32
CA ALA A 63 -4.74 0.91 12.26
C ALA A 63 -5.85 0.08 11.60
N ILE A 64 -6.76 0.72 10.86
CA ILE A 64 -7.82 0.04 10.07
C ILE A 64 -7.19 -0.97 9.12
N ARG A 65 -6.17 -0.56 8.35
CA ARG A 65 -5.48 -1.44 7.40
C ARG A 65 -4.90 -2.67 8.11
N LEU A 66 -4.21 -2.48 9.24
CA LEU A 66 -3.62 -3.59 9.99
C LEU A 66 -4.69 -4.56 10.52
N GLN A 67 -5.82 -4.06 11.01
CA GLN A 67 -6.93 -4.89 11.49
C GLN A 67 -7.54 -5.72 10.35
N ILE A 68 -7.83 -5.11 9.20
CA ILE A 68 -8.40 -5.85 8.06
C ILE A 68 -7.41 -6.88 7.52
N HIS A 69 -6.12 -6.53 7.40
CA HIS A 69 -5.08 -7.50 7.01
C HIS A 69 -5.04 -8.70 7.97
N ASP A 70 -5.12 -8.47 9.28
CA ASP A 70 -5.16 -9.55 10.29
C ASP A 70 -6.41 -10.44 10.14
N LEU A 71 -7.58 -9.84 9.97
CA LEU A 71 -8.85 -10.55 9.77
C LEU A 71 -8.84 -11.41 8.50
N TRP A 72 -8.42 -10.84 7.36
CA TRP A 72 -8.34 -11.57 6.10
C TRP A 72 -7.31 -12.69 6.14
N PHE A 73 -6.12 -12.42 6.69
CA PHE A 73 -5.05 -13.40 6.79
C PHE A 73 -5.46 -14.61 7.65
N LYS A 74 -6.17 -14.36 8.76
CA LYS A 74 -6.67 -15.42 9.66
C LYS A 74 -7.85 -16.20 9.08
N HIS A 75 -8.70 -15.55 8.28
CA HIS A 75 -9.89 -16.18 7.69
C HIS A 75 -9.52 -17.10 6.52
N ASP A 76 -8.84 -16.56 5.51
CA ASP A 76 -8.48 -17.30 4.30
C ASP A 76 -7.24 -16.67 3.65
N PHE A 77 -6.11 -17.38 3.70
CA PHE A 77 -4.85 -16.92 3.13
C PHE A 77 -4.87 -16.86 1.58
N ASP A 78 -5.72 -17.66 0.92
CA ASP A 78 -5.96 -17.63 -0.53
C ASP A 78 -6.72 -16.39 -0.96
N MET A 79 -7.77 -16.04 -0.22
CA MET A 79 -8.48 -14.78 -0.41
C MET A 79 -7.55 -13.59 -0.15
N TYR A 80 -6.80 -13.61 0.97
CA TYR A 80 -5.88 -12.55 1.37
C TYR A 80 -4.87 -12.18 0.27
N ARG A 81 -4.26 -13.18 -0.41
CA ARG A 81 -3.25 -12.90 -1.43
C ARG A 81 -3.80 -12.42 -2.78
N LYS A 82 -5.08 -12.69 -3.04
CA LYS A 82 -5.77 -12.35 -4.30
C LYS A 82 -6.38 -10.95 -4.28
N LEU A 83 -6.51 -10.37 -3.10
CA LEU A 83 -7.14 -9.09 -2.86
C LEU A 83 -6.12 -8.04 -2.42
N SER A 84 -6.37 -6.80 -2.79
CA SER A 84 -5.68 -5.61 -2.32
C SER A 84 -6.68 -4.70 -1.61
N MET A 85 -6.21 -3.93 -0.64
CA MET A 85 -7.04 -2.92 0.03
C MET A 85 -6.31 -1.58 0.12
N THR A 86 -7.07 -0.52 -0.13
CA THR A 86 -6.65 0.87 0.05
C THR A 86 -7.55 1.52 1.10
N VAL A 87 -6.96 2.01 2.19
CA VAL A 87 -7.68 2.77 3.23
C VAL A 87 -7.34 4.26 3.13
N ARG A 88 -8.37 5.11 3.04
CA ARG A 88 -8.28 6.57 3.08
C ARG A 88 -9.45 7.18 3.86
N GLU A 89 -9.15 7.90 4.93
CA GLU A 89 -10.11 8.58 5.79
C GLU A 89 -11.24 7.65 6.28
N GLY A 90 -10.87 6.44 6.67
CA GLY A 90 -11.81 5.38 7.09
C GLY A 90 -12.62 4.72 5.97
N ARG A 91 -12.44 5.11 4.71
CA ARG A 91 -13.04 4.41 3.56
C ARG A 91 -12.08 3.34 3.09
N VAL A 92 -12.61 2.16 2.79
CA VAL A 92 -11.84 0.98 2.37
C VAL A 92 -12.23 0.62 0.95
N LEU A 93 -11.32 0.82 0.00
CA LEU A 93 -11.45 0.29 -1.34
C LEU A 93 -10.84 -1.11 -1.38
N ILE A 94 -11.63 -2.10 -1.76
CA ILE A 94 -11.18 -3.49 -1.95
C ILE A 94 -11.17 -3.78 -3.44
N THR A 95 -10.02 -4.22 -3.95
CA THR A 95 -9.82 -4.58 -5.35
C THR A 95 -9.19 -5.97 -5.47
N GLY A 96 -9.36 -6.62 -6.62
CA GLY A 96 -8.70 -7.88 -6.92
C GLY A 96 -9.58 -8.79 -7.75
N THR A 97 -9.18 -10.04 -7.87
CA THR A 97 -9.96 -11.06 -8.59
C THR A 97 -9.98 -12.35 -7.79
N VAL A 98 -11.18 -12.85 -7.55
CA VAL A 98 -11.42 -14.10 -6.83
C VAL A 98 -12.17 -15.09 -7.72
N PRO A 99 -11.97 -16.40 -7.54
CA PRO A 99 -12.63 -17.42 -8.36
C PRO A 99 -14.10 -17.63 -8.00
N ASP A 100 -14.52 -17.18 -6.82
CA ASP A 100 -15.84 -17.51 -6.26
C ASP A 100 -16.46 -16.27 -5.57
N PRO A 101 -17.78 -16.05 -5.72
CA PRO A 101 -18.46 -14.91 -5.10
C PRO A 101 -18.43 -14.90 -3.57
N ASP A 102 -18.31 -16.04 -2.89
CA ASP A 102 -18.29 -16.11 -1.43
C ASP A 102 -17.03 -15.46 -0.86
N MET A 103 -15.87 -15.63 -1.51
CA MET A 103 -14.63 -14.93 -1.13
C MET A 103 -14.80 -13.41 -1.18
N ARG A 104 -15.54 -12.89 -2.17
CA ARG A 104 -15.84 -11.46 -2.24
C ARG A 104 -16.75 -11.01 -1.10
N VAL A 105 -17.77 -11.80 -0.77
CA VAL A 105 -18.68 -11.50 0.35
C VAL A 105 -17.91 -11.49 1.67
N ASP A 106 -17.06 -12.48 1.90
CA ASP A 106 -16.24 -12.57 3.10
C ASP A 106 -15.24 -11.41 3.23
N ALA A 107 -14.57 -11.02 2.15
CA ALA A 107 -13.66 -9.88 2.16
C ALA A 107 -14.35 -8.59 2.62
N VAL A 108 -15.54 -8.32 2.09
CA VAL A 108 -16.36 -7.15 2.46
C VAL A 108 -16.83 -7.26 3.91
N ARG A 109 -17.38 -8.42 4.31
CA ARG A 109 -17.88 -8.67 5.68
C ARG A 109 -16.78 -8.45 6.71
N LEU A 110 -15.59 -9.01 6.48
CA LEU A 110 -14.45 -8.88 7.40
C LEU A 110 -13.91 -7.44 7.43
N ALA A 111 -13.92 -6.72 6.30
CA ALA A 111 -13.51 -5.32 6.28
C ALA A 111 -14.38 -4.45 7.20
N TRP A 112 -15.69 -4.69 7.24
CA TRP A 112 -16.61 -3.98 8.14
C TRP A 112 -16.38 -4.23 9.63
N LEU A 113 -15.68 -5.30 10.02
CA LEU A 113 -15.38 -5.60 11.42
C LEU A 113 -14.27 -4.72 12.01
N ALA A 114 -13.49 -4.06 11.16
CA ALA A 114 -12.42 -3.17 11.61
C ALA A 114 -13.00 -1.87 12.19
N ASP A 115 -12.43 -1.44 13.31
CA ASP A 115 -12.88 -0.26 14.03
C ASP A 115 -12.47 1.02 13.28
N GLY A 116 -13.45 1.90 13.04
CA GLY A 116 -13.23 3.14 12.30
C GLY A 116 -13.48 3.07 10.80
N VAL A 117 -13.90 1.92 10.27
CA VAL A 117 -14.40 1.82 8.89
C VAL A 117 -15.71 2.57 8.72
N ARG A 118 -15.73 3.50 7.77
CA ARG A 118 -16.86 4.39 7.45
C ARG A 118 -17.60 3.95 6.18
N GLU A 119 -16.87 3.32 5.26
CA GLU A 119 -17.37 2.86 3.97
C GLU A 119 -16.50 1.70 3.50
N VAL A 120 -17.12 0.69 2.89
CA VAL A 120 -16.41 -0.35 2.14
C VAL A 120 -16.87 -0.29 0.69
N ILE A 121 -15.94 0.04 -0.20
CA ILE A 121 -16.12 0.12 -1.65
C ILE A 121 -15.62 -1.20 -2.24
N ASN A 122 -16.53 -1.96 -2.82
CA ASN A 122 -16.26 -3.31 -3.32
C ASN A 122 -16.07 -3.30 -4.84
N GLU A 123 -14.82 -3.46 -5.27
CA GLU A 123 -14.40 -3.57 -6.68
C GLU A 123 -13.69 -4.91 -6.94
N VAL A 124 -14.14 -5.96 -6.26
CA VAL A 124 -13.66 -7.32 -6.45
C VAL A 124 -14.36 -7.96 -7.64
N ASN A 125 -13.56 -8.34 -8.63
CA ASN A 125 -14.02 -9.13 -9.76
C ASN A 125 -14.13 -10.61 -9.37
N VAL A 126 -15.17 -11.27 -9.88
CA VAL A 126 -15.32 -12.72 -9.77
C VAL A 126 -15.04 -13.31 -11.15
N ASP A 127 -13.93 -14.03 -11.28
CA ASP A 127 -13.51 -14.70 -12.52
C ASP A 127 -12.92 -16.07 -12.16
N ASP A 128 -13.49 -17.12 -12.74
CA ASP A 128 -13.12 -18.52 -12.50
C ASP A 128 -11.84 -18.97 -13.23
N GLY A 129 -11.14 -18.04 -13.89
CA GLY A 129 -9.86 -18.28 -14.55
C GLY A 129 -9.98 -18.77 -15.99
N ARG A 130 -11.21 -18.87 -16.54
CA ARG A 130 -11.41 -19.24 -17.95
C ARG A 130 -11.16 -18.09 -18.94
N GLY A 131 -10.88 -16.87 -18.46
CA GLY A 131 -10.67 -15.68 -19.29
C GLY A 131 -9.47 -14.77 -18.95
N PHE A 132 -8.67 -15.06 -17.92
CA PHE A 132 -7.79 -14.03 -17.35
C PHE A 132 -6.48 -13.79 -18.14
N ARG A 133 -6.35 -12.60 -18.74
CA ARG A 133 -5.11 -12.14 -19.43
C ARG A 133 -4.46 -10.90 -18.77
N GLY A 134 -4.97 -10.39 -17.65
CA GLY A 134 -4.70 -9.00 -17.20
C GLY A 134 -3.65 -8.75 -16.11
N TYR A 135 -3.36 -9.71 -15.21
CA TYR A 135 -2.67 -9.38 -13.95
C TYR A 135 -1.26 -8.75 -14.09
N VAL A 136 -0.47 -9.22 -15.07
CA VAL A 136 0.92 -8.74 -15.24
C VAL A 136 0.96 -7.31 -15.79
N GLY A 137 -0.08 -6.88 -16.50
CA GLY A 137 -0.20 -5.51 -17.04
C GLY A 137 -0.59 -4.49 -15.96
N ASP A 138 -1.53 -4.86 -15.09
CA ASP A 138 -2.18 -3.92 -14.17
C ASP A 138 -1.20 -3.25 -13.18
N SER A 139 -0.21 -3.99 -12.68
CA SER A 139 0.81 -3.43 -11.78
C SER A 139 1.69 -2.39 -12.48
N MET A 140 2.05 -2.64 -13.74
CA MET A 140 2.83 -1.70 -14.56
C MET A 140 1.99 -0.49 -14.97
N THR A 141 0.71 -0.69 -15.29
CA THR A 141 -0.25 0.41 -15.53
C THR A 141 -0.41 1.27 -14.29
N THR A 142 -0.62 0.66 -13.12
CA THR A 142 -0.68 1.36 -11.83
C THR A 142 0.58 2.19 -11.59
N ALA A 143 1.77 1.59 -11.75
CA ALA A 143 3.04 2.27 -11.57
C ALA A 143 3.22 3.42 -12.56
N ASN A 144 2.82 3.23 -13.82
CA ASN A 144 2.87 4.27 -14.84
C ASN A 144 1.98 5.47 -14.50
N ILE A 145 0.73 5.22 -14.08
CA ILE A 145 -0.21 6.28 -13.68
C ILE A 145 0.34 7.03 -12.46
N ARG A 146 0.76 6.32 -11.41
CA ARG A 146 1.35 6.95 -10.20
C ARG A 146 2.56 7.81 -10.55
N THR A 147 3.42 7.33 -11.46
CA THR A 147 4.58 8.09 -11.93
C THR A 147 4.16 9.35 -12.66
N ARG A 148 3.22 9.26 -13.62
CA ARG A 148 2.71 10.43 -14.35
C ARG A 148 2.09 11.46 -13.41
N MET A 149 1.22 11.04 -12.49
CA MET A 149 0.62 11.92 -11.49
C MET A 149 1.69 12.60 -10.62
N THR A 150 2.75 11.89 -10.25
CA THR A 150 3.85 12.45 -9.44
C THR A 150 4.62 13.55 -10.16
N PHE A 151 4.75 13.46 -11.49
CA PHE A 151 5.43 14.47 -12.30
C PHE A 151 4.49 15.54 -12.88
N SER A 152 3.20 15.48 -12.58
CA SER A 152 2.24 16.52 -12.94
C SER A 152 2.18 17.58 -11.84
N PRO A 153 2.67 18.82 -12.09
CA PRO A 153 2.73 19.87 -11.05
C PRO A 153 1.34 20.31 -10.56
N ASP A 154 0.32 20.13 -11.40
CA ASP A 154 -1.06 20.53 -11.11
C ASP A 154 -1.89 19.42 -10.45
N ILE A 155 -1.23 18.36 -9.96
CA ILE A 155 -1.83 17.24 -9.23
C ILE A 155 -1.04 17.01 -7.94
N GLN A 156 -1.69 17.13 -6.80
CA GLN A 156 -1.16 16.74 -5.50
C GLN A 156 -1.21 15.21 -5.35
N SER A 157 -0.34 14.50 -6.07
CA SER A 157 -0.33 13.03 -6.17
C SER A 157 -0.37 12.31 -4.82
N ILE A 158 0.18 12.92 -3.77
CA ILE A 158 0.16 12.42 -2.39
C ILE A 158 -1.26 12.22 -1.82
N ASN A 159 -2.24 12.97 -2.33
CA ASN A 159 -3.64 12.89 -1.93
C ASN A 159 -4.42 11.83 -2.69
N TYR A 160 -3.81 11.16 -3.68
CA TYR A 160 -4.44 10.13 -4.49
C TYR A 160 -3.88 8.75 -4.15
N THR A 161 -4.66 7.73 -4.47
CA THR A 161 -4.26 6.34 -4.56
C THR A 161 -4.89 5.77 -5.81
N VAL A 162 -4.12 4.90 -6.47
CA VAL A 162 -4.45 4.33 -7.77
C VAL A 162 -4.29 2.82 -7.63
N ASP A 163 -5.37 2.08 -7.92
CA ASP A 163 -5.35 0.63 -8.05
C ASP A 163 -5.86 0.26 -9.45
N THR A 164 -5.37 -0.82 -10.04
CA THR A 164 -5.81 -1.28 -11.37
C THR A 164 -6.09 -2.78 -11.34
N VAL A 165 -7.23 -3.18 -11.88
CA VAL A 165 -7.64 -4.60 -12.00
C VAL A 165 -8.31 -4.82 -13.35
N GLY A 166 -7.73 -5.68 -14.17
CA GLY A 166 -8.27 -6.05 -15.48
C GLY A 166 -8.45 -4.84 -16.41
N GLY A 167 -7.49 -3.90 -16.42
CA GLY A 167 -7.59 -2.68 -17.21
C GLY A 167 -8.53 -1.59 -16.66
N VAL A 168 -9.25 -1.84 -15.56
CA VAL A 168 -10.05 -0.82 -14.87
C VAL A 168 -9.20 -0.14 -13.79
N VAL A 169 -9.10 1.18 -13.85
CA VAL A 169 -8.38 1.99 -12.86
C VAL A 169 -9.36 2.56 -11.84
N TYR A 170 -9.05 2.35 -10.56
CA TYR A 170 -9.77 2.93 -9.44
C TYR A 170 -8.95 4.07 -8.83
N LEU A 171 -9.49 5.28 -8.87
CA LEU A 171 -8.90 6.46 -8.23
C LEU A 171 -9.61 6.72 -6.91
N MET A 172 -8.84 6.88 -5.83
CA MET A 172 -9.36 7.20 -4.51
C MET A 172 -8.51 8.29 -3.86
N GLY A 173 -9.13 9.23 -3.14
CA GLY A 173 -8.37 10.31 -2.51
C GLY A 173 -9.18 11.58 -2.31
N VAL A 174 -8.46 12.70 -2.24
CA VAL A 174 -9.02 14.05 -2.13
C VAL A 174 -8.37 14.97 -3.17
N ALA A 175 -9.17 15.52 -4.07
CA ALA A 175 -8.77 16.58 -4.99
C ALA A 175 -8.91 17.94 -4.32
N GLN A 176 -8.04 18.90 -4.63
CA GLN A 176 -8.15 20.26 -4.13
C GLN A 176 -9.35 21.01 -4.74
N ASP A 177 -9.60 20.76 -6.03
CA ASP A 177 -10.69 21.33 -6.81
C ASP A 177 -11.10 20.40 -7.96
N GLU A 178 -12.17 20.76 -8.67
CA GLU A 178 -12.69 19.99 -9.81
C GLU A 178 -11.67 19.88 -10.95
N GLN A 179 -10.86 20.91 -11.19
CA GLN A 179 -9.90 20.91 -12.30
C GLN A 179 -8.78 19.91 -12.04
N GLU A 180 -8.29 19.80 -10.80
CA GLU A 180 -7.32 18.78 -10.42
C GLU A 180 -7.92 17.37 -10.55
N LEU A 181 -9.18 17.18 -10.14
CA LEU A 181 -9.86 15.91 -10.31
C LEU A 181 -9.93 15.50 -11.79
N GLU A 182 -10.33 16.42 -12.67
CA GLU A 182 -10.37 16.19 -14.11
C GLU A 182 -8.99 15.80 -14.67
N ARG A 183 -7.95 16.54 -14.30
CA ARG A 183 -6.56 16.23 -14.70
C ARG A 183 -6.13 14.85 -14.20
N ALA A 184 -6.44 14.48 -12.96
CA ALA A 184 -6.11 13.17 -12.42
C ALA A 184 -6.80 12.04 -13.19
N ILE A 185 -8.08 12.22 -13.54
CA ILE A 185 -8.84 11.27 -14.36
C ILE A 185 -8.24 11.17 -15.77
N GLU A 186 -7.85 12.30 -16.37
CA GLU A 186 -7.23 12.34 -17.70
C GLU A 186 -5.88 11.60 -17.72
N VAL A 187 -5.03 11.85 -16.72
CA VAL A 187 -3.73 11.14 -16.56
C VAL A 187 -3.94 9.64 -16.46
N ALA A 188 -4.94 9.19 -15.71
CA ALA A 188 -5.29 7.77 -15.61
C ALA A 188 -5.79 7.22 -16.95
N ARG A 189 -6.76 7.89 -17.58
CA ARG A 189 -7.40 7.45 -18.83
C ARG A 189 -6.40 7.31 -19.99
N ASN A 190 -5.39 8.16 -20.03
CA ASN A 190 -4.38 8.18 -21.10
C ASN A 190 -3.20 7.21 -20.85
N ALA A 191 -3.22 6.44 -19.75
CA ALA A 191 -2.18 5.46 -19.49
C ALA A 191 -2.39 4.18 -20.33
N ARG A 192 -1.28 3.51 -20.66
CA ARG A 192 -1.32 2.29 -21.46
C ARG A 192 -2.00 1.17 -20.69
N GLY A 193 -2.90 0.45 -21.37
CA GLY A 193 -3.61 -0.71 -20.79
C GLY A 193 -4.83 -0.33 -19.95
N VAL A 194 -5.21 0.96 -19.93
CA VAL A 194 -6.44 1.42 -19.28
C VAL A 194 -7.62 1.27 -20.25
N GLU A 195 -8.65 0.57 -19.80
CA GLU A 195 -9.92 0.37 -20.50
C GLU A 195 -11.00 1.28 -19.91
N ASN A 196 -11.00 1.45 -18.58
CA ASN A 196 -11.96 2.30 -17.88
C ASN A 196 -11.33 2.96 -16.64
N VAL A 197 -11.91 4.08 -16.21
CA VAL A 197 -11.52 4.78 -14.98
C VAL A 197 -12.76 5.01 -14.12
N VAL A 198 -12.72 4.51 -12.88
CA VAL A 198 -13.73 4.72 -11.85
C VAL A 198 -13.13 5.63 -10.78
N SER A 199 -13.81 6.73 -10.47
CA SER A 199 -13.34 7.71 -9.48
C SER A 199 -14.18 7.66 -8.21
N TYR A 200 -13.49 7.43 -7.10
CA TYR A 200 -13.95 7.55 -5.72
C TYR A 200 -13.28 8.73 -5.00
N VAL A 201 -12.71 9.65 -5.77
CA VAL A 201 -12.07 10.87 -5.27
C VAL A 201 -13.14 11.86 -4.84
N ARG A 202 -12.94 12.47 -3.67
CA ARG A 202 -13.78 13.55 -3.15
C ARG A 202 -13.13 14.89 -3.41
N LEU A 203 -13.91 15.96 -3.47
CA LEU A 203 -13.37 17.32 -3.45
C LEU A 203 -13.01 17.72 -2.02
N ARG A 204 -11.99 18.56 -1.86
CA ARG A 204 -11.63 19.14 -0.57
C ARG A 204 -12.83 19.87 0.02
N GLY A 205 -13.10 19.62 1.29
CA GLY A 205 -14.24 20.19 2.01
C GLY A 205 -15.47 19.29 2.01
N GLU A 206 -15.55 18.30 1.11
CA GLU A 206 -16.52 17.22 1.23
C GLU A 206 -16.15 16.32 2.41
N GLN A 207 -17.09 16.10 3.31
CA GLN A 207 -16.88 15.18 4.43
C GLN A 207 -16.94 13.74 3.91
N PRO A 208 -16.02 12.85 4.34
CA PRO A 208 -16.20 11.42 4.10
C PRO A 208 -17.54 10.95 4.71
N PRO A 209 -18.14 9.85 4.20
CA PRO A 209 -19.38 9.31 4.74
C PRO A 209 -19.36 9.23 6.26
N ALA A 210 -20.47 9.51 6.95
CA ALA A 210 -20.52 9.34 8.40
C ALA A 210 -20.07 7.91 8.77
N LEU A 211 -19.52 7.71 9.97
CA LEU A 211 -19.25 6.36 10.45
C LEU A 211 -20.58 5.60 10.39
N MET A 212 -20.70 4.66 9.46
CA MET A 212 -21.89 3.83 9.39
C MET A 212 -21.98 3.09 10.72
N ALA A 213 -23.20 2.94 11.26
CA ALA A 213 -23.42 2.01 12.36
C ALA A 213 -22.86 0.67 11.89
N GLN A 214 -21.77 0.21 12.52
CA GLN A 214 -21.16 -1.08 12.18
C GLN A 214 -22.30 -2.10 12.17
N PRO A 215 -22.43 -2.95 11.14
CA PRO A 215 -23.28 -4.13 11.27
C PRO A 215 -22.86 -4.83 12.55
N ASP A 216 -23.81 -5.04 13.46
CA ASP A 216 -23.62 -5.42 14.87
C ASP A 216 -22.39 -6.32 14.99
N LYS A 217 -21.28 -5.77 15.53
CA LYS A 217 -20.00 -6.48 15.61
C LYS A 217 -20.32 -7.81 16.29
N PRO A 218 -20.14 -8.98 15.63
CA PRO A 218 -20.52 -10.24 16.22
C PRO A 218 -19.91 -10.29 17.61
N ARG A 219 -20.78 -10.42 18.62
CA ARG A 219 -20.36 -10.53 20.02
C ARG A 219 -19.19 -11.49 20.04
N GLU A 220 -18.07 -11.00 20.57
CA GLU A 220 -16.80 -11.70 20.72
C GLU A 220 -17.04 -13.20 20.74
N PHE A 221 -16.59 -13.90 19.69
CA PHE A 221 -16.66 -15.36 19.65
C PHE A 221 -15.78 -15.85 20.80
N THR A 222 -16.38 -15.99 21.99
CA THR A 222 -15.80 -16.75 23.08
C THR A 222 -15.57 -18.12 22.49
N SER A 223 -14.32 -18.44 22.21
CA SER A 223 -13.92 -19.77 21.78
C SER A 223 -14.63 -20.79 22.67
N PRO A 224 -15.40 -21.74 22.12
CA PRO A 224 -16.12 -22.72 22.93
C PRO A 224 -15.16 -23.56 23.80
N ALA A 225 -13.85 -23.52 23.50
CA ALA A 225 -12.81 -24.22 24.26
C ALA A 225 -12.58 -23.69 25.70
N ARG A 226 -13.18 -22.57 26.12
CA ARG A 226 -13.09 -22.09 27.51
C ARG A 226 -14.30 -22.39 28.38
N ALA A 227 -15.43 -22.78 27.81
CA ALA A 227 -16.64 -23.08 28.58
C ALA A 227 -16.64 -24.50 29.16
N GLU A 228 -15.84 -25.42 28.62
CA GLU A 228 -15.89 -26.84 28.98
C GLU A 228 -14.94 -27.23 30.13
N ILE A 229 -14.13 -26.30 30.65
CA ILE A 229 -13.18 -26.58 31.74
C ILE A 229 -13.71 -26.13 33.11
N GLU A 230 -14.74 -25.29 33.16
CA GLU A 230 -15.30 -24.78 34.44
C GLU A 230 -16.42 -25.66 35.02
N GLU A 231 -17.08 -26.52 34.22
CA GLU A 231 -18.13 -27.43 34.72
C GLU A 231 -17.60 -28.74 35.36
N THR A 232 -16.29 -29.06 35.27
CA THR A 232 -15.74 -30.29 35.87
C THR A 232 -15.13 -30.10 37.27
N GLN A 233 -15.23 -28.90 37.86
CA GLN A 233 -14.72 -28.62 39.21
C GLN A 233 -15.83 -28.42 40.26
N ILE A 234 -17.09 -28.71 39.92
CA ILE A 234 -18.21 -28.65 40.87
C ILE A 234 -18.94 -30.01 40.92
N HIS A 235 -18.23 -31.06 41.35
CA HIS A 235 -18.82 -32.25 41.99
C HIS A 235 -17.80 -32.94 42.89
#